data_AF-A0A7V1N2Q7-F1
#
_entry.id   AF-A0A7V1N2Q7-F1
#
_cell.length_a   1.000
_cell.length_b   1.000
_cell.length_c   1.000
_cell.angle_alpha   90.00
_cell.angle_beta   90.00
_cell.angle_gamma   90.00
#
_symmetry.space_group_name_H-M   'P 1'
#
loop_
_entity.id
_entity.type
_entity.pdbx_description
1 polymer ?
#
loop_
_entity_poly.entity_id
_entity_poly.type
_entity_poly.pdbx_seq_one_letter_code
_entity_poly.pdbx_strand_id
1 'polypeptide(L)'
;MYKTTLLEKSGQLKGIREKAAKLLYPPIYHLHFTDHSISHSDRIIEKIEEILKGQPFIDLKDKECFILCAAAYLHDIGMQIPKSKLLAYPDLNTLLDKSNLRRQDLDNQEHLASFVREWHHLFSEYMILNSLIWNDLDLGLGDLHPGDVAKIALVAKGHRKVDLYDSEFSPVGGIRLRLLTALLKLADALDCDKKRVDLAKLGILDLDSNSKLHWFFHYCVEQVNIKDYYLEIHALVPPGHADIFKALFITPLWQEYFQVLDIIKSHRIVLAWAPSKVIEHKIMDLVFQNFDSSGVLKEYIAQRRRNIWKNTGIYATISVLGKEKLERSELELSPYYFTGLEEFRGIQLKWWPKGAYGCSYSIFDNPRTLAKPIWRSPIIKKGNQEDVNLPPPDFQLEEEKRYAFRIDFYHKEDLIFLSQRGVFWIIEKRLAKMRKEMLESISGLSAEERKLCLGIIAESIRAYEEAIKVYSELVDMIAEDKIEVICRLVIILEKLFQELDNLRWGNERDQIRRNLAYWARLSLGRLREDVPLSDA
;
A
#
# COMPACT_ATOMS: atom_id res chain seq x y z
N MET A 1 -1.49 -1.42 29.89
CA MET A 1 -0.22 -0.87 30.42
C MET A 1 0.19 0.25 29.47
N TYR A 2 0.20 1.51 29.93
CA TYR A 2 0.41 2.68 29.08
C TYR A 2 1.77 2.60 28.35
N LYS A 3 1.75 2.39 27.04
CA LYS A 3 2.90 2.56 26.15
C LYS A 3 3.19 4.06 26.12
N THR A 4 4.31 4.45 26.72
CA THR A 4 5.02 5.71 26.45
C THR A 4 4.95 6.02 24.95
N THR A 5 4.53 7.22 24.57
CA THR A 5 4.44 7.61 23.14
C THR A 5 5.80 7.45 22.46
N LEU A 6 5.87 7.23 21.14
CA LEU A 6 7.14 7.14 20.38
C LEU A 6 8.03 8.36 20.68
N LEU A 7 7.41 9.51 20.97
CA LEU A 7 8.05 10.79 21.23
C LEU A 7 8.59 10.97 22.66
N GLU A 8 8.00 10.31 23.66
CA GLU A 8 8.37 10.49 25.08
C GLU A 8 9.77 9.94 25.45
N LYS A 9 10.48 9.31 24.50
CA LYS A 9 11.74 8.57 24.77
C LYS A 9 13.06 9.30 24.47
N SER A 10 13.12 10.54 23.95
CA SER A 10 14.44 11.23 23.88
C SER A 10 14.41 12.76 23.76
N GLY A 11 15.28 13.42 24.54
CA GLY A 11 15.59 14.85 24.35
C GLY A 11 16.32 15.18 23.03
N GLN A 12 16.93 14.17 22.39
CA GLN A 12 17.64 14.30 21.11
C GLN A 12 16.68 14.46 19.92
N LEU A 13 15.52 13.79 19.93
CA LEU A 13 14.50 13.95 18.87
C LEU A 13 13.96 15.39 18.80
N LYS A 14 13.87 16.07 19.95
CA LYS A 14 13.48 17.49 20.00
C LYS A 14 14.43 18.36 19.18
N GLY A 15 15.74 18.14 19.32
CA GLY A 15 16.76 18.84 18.54
C GLY A 15 16.60 18.60 17.04
N ILE A 16 16.46 17.34 16.62
CA ILE A 16 16.25 16.96 15.21
C ILE A 16 14.97 17.62 14.66
N ARG A 17 13.85 17.53 15.39
CA ARG A 17 12.57 18.14 15.01
C ARG A 17 12.69 19.65 14.82
N GLU A 18 13.35 20.35 15.76
CA GLU A 18 13.54 21.81 15.68
C GLU A 18 14.41 22.23 14.50
N LYS A 19 15.47 21.47 14.18
CA LYS A 19 16.33 21.72 13.03
C LYS A 19 15.60 21.44 11.72
N ALA A 20 14.87 20.32 11.63
CA ALA A 20 14.03 19.99 10.50
C ALA A 20 12.95 21.06 10.26
N ALA A 21 12.29 21.54 11.31
CA ALA A 21 11.26 22.59 11.21
C ALA A 21 11.81 23.89 10.62
N LYS A 22 13.02 24.30 11.01
CA LYS A 22 13.70 25.48 10.46
C LYS A 22 14.13 25.30 9.01
N LEU A 23 14.46 24.07 8.60
CA LEU A 23 14.89 23.79 7.23
C LEU A 23 13.71 23.69 6.27
N LEU A 24 12.63 23.01 6.68
CA LEU A 24 11.42 22.79 5.88
C LEU A 24 10.57 24.07 5.70
N TYR A 25 10.84 25.13 6.47
CA TYR A 25 10.10 26.39 6.39
C TYR A 25 10.99 27.64 6.43
N PRO A 26 10.83 28.60 5.50
CA PRO A 26 9.88 28.59 4.38
C PRO A 26 10.36 27.68 3.23
N PRO A 27 9.43 27.06 2.46
CA PRO A 27 9.81 26.18 1.37
C PRO A 27 10.48 26.94 0.21
N ILE A 28 11.66 26.48 -0.22
CA ILE A 28 12.47 27.15 -1.25
C ILE A 28 11.88 26.94 -2.66
N TYR A 29 11.44 25.72 -3.00
CA TYR A 29 11.01 25.37 -4.37
C TYR A 29 9.52 24.95 -4.47
N HIS A 30 8.81 24.83 -3.34
CA HIS A 30 7.64 23.94 -3.27
C HIS A 30 6.36 24.60 -2.76
N LEU A 31 6.19 25.89 -2.99
CA LEU A 31 4.98 26.62 -2.60
C LEU A 31 3.69 25.98 -3.14
N HIS A 32 3.76 25.31 -4.30
CA HIS A 32 2.60 24.75 -5.01
C HIS A 32 2.20 23.33 -4.54
N PHE A 33 2.93 22.73 -3.60
CA PHE A 33 2.63 21.39 -3.09
C PHE A 33 1.90 21.46 -1.75
N THR A 34 1.25 20.35 -1.37
CA THR A 34 0.57 20.20 -0.07
C THR A 34 1.56 20.38 1.10
N ASP A 35 1.09 20.41 2.34
CA ASP A 35 1.94 20.60 3.52
C ASP A 35 3.11 19.60 3.61
N HIS A 36 4.36 20.04 3.48
CA HIS A 36 5.58 19.25 3.80
C HIS A 36 6.35 19.92 4.97
N SER A 37 5.64 20.62 5.85
CA SER A 37 6.22 21.23 7.06
C SER A 37 6.44 20.18 8.14
N ILE A 38 6.98 20.59 9.29
CA ILE A 38 7.18 19.68 10.43
C ILE A 38 5.87 19.05 10.92
N SER A 39 4.73 19.73 10.73
CA SER A 39 3.40 19.21 11.09
C SER A 39 3.06 17.93 10.34
N HIS A 40 3.54 17.77 9.10
CA HIS A 40 3.41 16.53 8.34
C HIS A 40 4.18 15.39 9.01
N SER A 41 5.45 15.61 9.37
CA SER A 41 6.24 14.61 10.08
C SER A 41 5.62 14.20 11.41
N ASP A 42 5.04 15.15 12.15
CA ASP A 42 4.32 14.84 13.40
C ASP A 42 3.12 13.92 13.13
N ARG A 43 2.29 14.22 12.11
CA ARG A 43 1.16 13.37 11.71
C ARG A 43 1.59 12.00 11.20
N ILE A 44 2.71 11.89 10.49
CA ILE A 44 3.31 10.60 10.10
C ILE A 44 3.60 9.78 11.36
N ILE A 45 4.25 10.38 12.37
CA ILE A 45 4.57 9.67 13.60
C ILE A 45 3.29 9.22 14.30
N GLU A 46 2.27 10.08 14.39
CA GLU A 46 0.94 9.70 14.91
C GLU A 46 0.35 8.50 14.14
N LYS A 47 0.44 8.47 12.81
CA LYS A 47 -0.04 7.35 11.98
C LYS A 47 0.75 6.07 12.25
N ILE A 48 2.08 6.16 12.44
CA ILE A 48 2.90 5.01 12.85
C ILE A 48 2.42 4.51 14.22
N GLU A 49 2.17 5.40 15.17
CA GLU A 49 1.64 5.02 16.49
C GLU A 49 0.28 4.33 16.37
N GLU A 50 -0.63 4.85 15.55
CA GLU A 50 -1.93 4.23 15.27
C GLU A 50 -1.80 2.82 14.67
N ILE A 51 -0.89 2.63 13.71
CA ILE A 51 -0.61 1.31 13.11
C ILE A 51 -0.09 0.33 14.17
N LEU A 52 0.80 0.78 15.05
CA LEU A 52 1.44 -0.04 16.09
C LEU A 52 0.56 -0.22 17.33
N LYS A 53 -0.45 0.62 17.53
CA LYS A 53 -1.36 0.57 18.67
C LYS A 53 -2.17 -0.72 18.61
N GLY A 54 -2.25 -1.41 19.76
CA GLY A 54 -2.97 -2.68 19.86
C GLY A 54 -2.28 -3.87 19.19
N GLN A 55 -1.12 -3.70 18.55
CA GLN A 55 -0.37 -4.81 17.94
C GLN A 55 0.29 -5.66 19.04
N PRO A 56 -0.14 -6.93 19.27
CA PRO A 56 0.26 -7.69 20.45
C PRO A 56 1.68 -8.27 20.39
N PHE A 57 2.30 -8.27 19.21
CA PHE A 57 3.53 -9.03 18.93
C PHE A 57 4.68 -8.19 18.39
N ILE A 58 4.45 -6.88 18.20
CA ILE A 58 5.49 -5.97 17.76
C ILE A 58 5.92 -5.09 18.91
N ASP A 59 7.21 -5.18 19.18
CA ASP A 59 7.92 -4.26 20.07
C ASP A 59 9.11 -3.71 19.29
N LEU A 60 9.10 -2.39 19.07
CA LEU A 60 10.23 -1.69 18.48
C LEU A 60 11.20 -1.33 19.60
N LYS A 61 12.48 -1.67 19.41
CA LYS A 61 13.53 -1.29 20.37
C LYS A 61 13.63 0.23 20.43
N ASP A 62 14.10 0.78 21.55
CA ASP A 62 14.28 2.23 21.71
C ASP A 62 15.11 2.84 20.57
N LYS A 63 16.15 2.13 20.13
CA LYS A 63 16.99 2.54 18.99
C LYS A 63 16.24 2.50 17.65
N GLU A 64 15.33 1.56 17.46
CA GLU A 64 14.47 1.50 16.26
C GLU A 64 13.44 2.63 16.27
N CYS A 65 12.81 2.91 17.41
CA CYS A 65 11.92 4.06 17.58
C CYS A 65 12.65 5.37 17.28
N PHE A 66 13.85 5.55 17.83
CA PHE A 66 14.68 6.73 17.58
C PHE A 66 14.99 6.89 16.09
N ILE A 67 15.49 5.84 15.43
CA ILE A 67 15.81 5.88 13.98
C ILE A 67 14.57 6.19 13.16
N LEU A 68 13.43 5.55 13.47
CA LEU A 68 12.18 5.74 12.74
C LEU A 68 11.64 7.17 12.88
N CYS A 69 11.61 7.73 14.09
CA CYS A 69 11.16 9.10 14.33
C CYS A 69 12.12 10.13 13.73
N ALA A 70 13.44 9.92 13.87
CA ALA A 70 14.43 10.79 13.24
C ALA A 70 14.32 10.78 11.71
N ALA A 71 14.12 9.60 11.12
CA ALA A 71 13.88 9.47 9.68
C ALA A 71 12.56 10.14 9.27
N ALA A 72 11.48 10.00 10.04
CA ALA A 72 10.21 10.69 9.77
C ALA A 72 10.34 12.22 9.78
N TYR A 73 11.16 12.79 10.68
CA TYR A 73 11.44 14.23 10.67
C TYR A 73 12.33 14.68 9.51
N LEU A 74 13.15 13.78 8.95
CA LEU A 74 14.14 14.12 7.94
C LEU A 74 13.80 13.60 6.53
N HIS A 75 12.73 12.83 6.36
CA HIS A 75 12.44 12.14 5.09
C HIS A 75 12.23 13.08 3.90
N ASP A 76 11.73 14.29 4.17
CA ASP A 76 11.37 15.30 3.17
C ASP A 76 12.40 16.44 3.03
N ILE A 77 13.51 16.45 3.79
CA ILE A 77 14.44 17.59 3.77
C ILE A 77 15.11 17.79 2.40
N GLY A 78 15.19 16.74 1.59
CA GLY A 78 15.65 16.79 0.21
C GLY A 78 14.82 17.73 -0.67
N MET A 79 13.60 18.06 -0.27
CA MET A 79 12.78 19.12 -0.89
C MET A 79 13.44 20.51 -0.78
N GLN A 80 14.37 20.68 0.16
CA GLN A 80 15.06 21.95 0.42
C GLN A 80 16.53 21.92 -0.02
N ILE A 81 16.92 20.93 -0.83
CA ILE A 81 18.33 20.81 -1.27
C ILE A 81 18.78 22.08 -2.00
N PRO A 82 19.81 22.79 -1.51
CA PRO A 82 20.30 23.99 -2.19
C PRO A 82 20.79 23.65 -3.60
N LYS A 83 20.47 24.50 -4.59
CA LYS A 83 20.89 24.29 -5.99
C LYS A 83 22.39 23.99 -6.14
N SER A 84 23.26 24.62 -5.36
CA SER A 84 24.70 24.33 -5.37
C SER A 84 25.04 22.90 -4.95
N LYS A 85 24.38 22.38 -3.91
CA LYS A 85 24.55 21.01 -3.42
C LYS A 85 23.89 20.00 -4.38
N LEU A 86 22.74 20.36 -4.99
CA LEU A 86 22.08 19.59 -6.03
C LEU A 86 22.98 19.41 -7.27
N LEU A 87 23.60 20.50 -7.74
CA LEU A 87 24.51 20.47 -8.89
C LEU A 87 25.79 19.65 -8.63
N ALA A 88 26.15 19.47 -7.36
CA ALA A 88 27.24 18.62 -6.90
C ALA A 88 26.82 17.18 -6.57
N TYR A 89 25.53 16.84 -6.69
CA TYR A 89 25.04 15.49 -6.41
C TYR A 89 25.67 14.47 -7.38
N PRO A 90 26.32 13.40 -6.89
CA PRO A 90 27.11 12.50 -7.73
C PRO A 90 26.33 11.91 -8.92
N ASP A 91 25.10 11.48 -8.70
CA ASP A 91 24.28 10.81 -9.72
C ASP A 91 23.33 11.76 -10.46
N LEU A 92 23.56 13.08 -10.40
CA LEU A 92 22.64 14.07 -10.95
C LEU A 92 22.33 13.82 -12.43
N ASN A 93 23.34 13.50 -13.24
CA ASN A 93 23.16 13.27 -14.67
C ASN A 93 22.26 12.05 -14.93
N THR A 94 22.42 10.97 -14.16
CA THR A 94 21.56 9.79 -14.26
C THR A 94 20.11 10.10 -13.90
N LEU A 95 19.89 10.94 -12.88
CA LEU A 95 18.53 11.36 -12.50
C LEU A 95 17.90 12.28 -13.55
N LEU A 96 18.69 13.21 -14.12
CA LEU A 96 18.26 14.08 -15.22
C LEU A 96 17.85 13.27 -16.45
N ASP A 97 18.66 12.28 -16.84
CA ASP A 97 18.36 11.38 -17.96
C ASP A 97 17.05 10.62 -17.73
N LYS A 98 16.85 10.07 -16.51
CA LYS A 98 15.59 9.39 -16.14
C LYS A 98 14.37 10.32 -16.18
N SER A 99 14.58 11.61 -15.94
CA SER A 99 13.53 12.64 -16.01
C SER A 99 13.38 13.26 -17.40
N ASN A 100 14.19 12.86 -18.40
CA ASN A 100 14.27 13.50 -19.72
C ASN A 100 14.56 15.01 -19.64
N LEU A 101 15.39 15.42 -18.67
CA LEU A 101 15.81 16.80 -18.47
C LEU A 101 17.30 16.96 -18.72
N ARG A 102 17.72 18.19 -19.03
CA ARG A 102 19.11 18.62 -19.11
C ARG A 102 19.39 19.57 -17.95
N ARG A 103 20.67 19.78 -17.63
CA ARG A 103 21.07 20.71 -16.55
C ARG A 103 20.49 22.12 -16.71
N GLN A 104 20.40 22.62 -17.93
CA GLN A 104 19.83 23.94 -18.25
C GLN A 104 18.34 24.02 -17.90
N ASP A 105 17.62 22.89 -17.93
CA ASP A 105 16.20 22.87 -17.57
C ASP A 105 16.00 23.15 -16.07
N LEU A 106 17.01 22.92 -15.22
CA LEU A 106 17.00 23.27 -13.80
C LEU A 106 17.14 24.78 -13.52
N ASP A 107 17.31 25.61 -14.55
CA ASP A 107 17.20 27.07 -14.44
C ASP A 107 15.74 27.55 -14.48
N ASN A 108 14.83 26.71 -15.00
CA ASN A 108 13.40 26.92 -14.88
C ASN A 108 12.91 26.44 -13.49
N GLN A 109 12.23 27.32 -12.75
CA GLN A 109 11.77 27.01 -11.39
C GLN A 109 10.76 25.86 -11.31
N GLU A 110 9.87 25.72 -12.29
CA GLU A 110 8.87 24.65 -12.34
C GLU A 110 9.54 23.29 -12.59
N HIS A 111 10.44 23.23 -13.56
CA HIS A 111 11.25 22.03 -13.83
C HIS A 111 12.12 21.66 -12.63
N LEU A 112 12.77 22.63 -11.99
CA LEU A 112 13.56 22.41 -10.78
C LEU A 112 12.70 21.86 -9.64
N ALA A 113 11.55 22.47 -9.37
CA ALA A 113 10.63 22.03 -8.32
C ALA A 113 10.09 20.62 -8.58
N SER A 114 9.69 20.32 -9.82
CA SER A 114 9.23 18.98 -10.21
C SER A 114 10.35 17.93 -10.07
N PHE A 115 11.56 18.27 -10.53
CA PHE A 115 12.74 17.40 -10.43
C PHE A 115 13.14 17.11 -8.99
N VAL A 116 13.21 18.15 -8.15
CA VAL A 116 13.50 18.01 -6.71
C VAL A 116 12.44 17.14 -6.04
N ARG A 117 11.14 17.39 -6.31
CA ARG A 117 10.05 16.59 -5.75
C ARG A 117 10.10 15.12 -6.20
N GLU A 118 10.51 14.85 -7.43
CA GLU A 118 10.58 13.49 -7.93
C GLU A 118 11.64 12.67 -7.19
N TRP A 119 12.79 13.28 -6.93
CA TRP A 119 13.98 12.61 -6.40
C TRP A 119 14.32 12.98 -4.95
N HIS A 120 13.45 13.70 -4.24
CA HIS A 120 13.75 14.24 -2.90
C HIS A 120 14.19 13.19 -1.89
N HIS A 121 13.65 11.96 -1.95
CA HIS A 121 14.05 10.86 -1.08
C HIS A 121 15.56 10.55 -1.17
N LEU A 122 16.17 10.61 -2.36
CA LEU A 122 17.62 10.46 -2.55
C LEU A 122 18.37 11.69 -2.04
N PHE A 123 17.81 12.88 -2.24
CA PHE A 123 18.41 14.12 -1.74
C PHE A 123 18.35 14.22 -0.21
N SER A 124 17.31 13.68 0.43
CA SER A 124 17.20 13.57 1.88
C SER A 124 18.31 12.68 2.42
N GLU A 125 18.53 11.49 1.84
CA GLU A 125 19.67 10.63 2.19
C GLU A 125 20.99 11.38 2.08
N TYR A 126 21.22 12.03 0.93
CA TYR A 126 22.43 12.78 0.65
C TYR A 126 22.66 13.90 1.67
N MET A 127 21.63 14.68 2.00
CA MET A 127 21.71 15.75 2.99
C MET A 127 21.94 15.22 4.41
N ILE A 128 21.28 14.12 4.79
CA ILE A 128 21.46 13.48 6.11
C ILE A 128 22.89 13.01 6.27
N LEU A 129 23.43 12.26 5.30
CA LEU A 129 24.80 11.74 5.35
C LEU A 129 25.83 12.88 5.37
N ASN A 130 25.63 13.92 4.56
CA ASN A 130 26.57 15.03 4.48
C ASN A 130 26.45 16.06 5.59
N SER A 131 25.40 16.03 6.42
CA SER A 131 25.26 16.93 7.58
C SER A 131 26.39 16.78 8.61
N LEU A 132 27.12 15.67 8.59
CA LEU A 132 28.31 15.46 9.43
C LEU A 132 29.57 16.16 8.91
N ILE A 133 29.55 16.64 7.66
CA ILE A 133 30.72 17.19 6.95
C ILE A 133 30.45 18.64 6.51
N TRP A 134 29.20 18.94 6.16
CA TRP A 134 28.77 20.28 5.75
C TRP A 134 28.58 21.17 6.98
N ASN A 135 29.57 22.04 7.23
CA ASN A 135 29.51 23.03 8.30
C ASN A 135 28.31 23.99 8.20
N ASP A 136 27.70 24.09 7.02
CA ASP A 136 26.54 24.92 6.72
C ASP A 136 25.19 24.19 6.91
N LEU A 137 25.17 22.92 7.32
CA LEU A 137 23.96 22.13 7.53
C LEU A 137 23.98 21.39 8.88
N ASP A 138 23.21 21.91 9.84
CA ASP A 138 23.02 21.26 11.14
C ASP A 138 21.62 20.64 11.24
N LEU A 139 21.58 19.30 11.33
CA LEU A 139 20.35 18.50 11.49
C LEU A 139 20.16 17.98 12.93
N GLY A 140 21.00 18.39 13.88
CA GLY A 140 20.99 17.85 15.25
C GLY A 140 21.52 16.41 15.34
N LEU A 141 22.35 15.99 14.38
CA LEU A 141 22.89 14.63 14.28
C LEU A 141 24.37 14.52 14.69
N GLY A 142 25.04 15.63 15.01
CA GLY A 142 26.49 15.70 15.22
C GLY A 142 27.04 14.82 16.35
N ASP A 143 26.22 14.58 17.39
CA ASP A 143 26.59 13.73 18.53
C ASP A 143 26.30 12.23 18.30
N LEU A 144 25.67 11.88 17.18
CA LEU A 144 25.31 10.50 16.88
C LEU A 144 26.48 9.75 16.24
N HIS A 145 26.55 8.45 16.51
CA HIS A 145 27.47 7.57 15.82
C HIS A 145 27.18 7.58 14.29
N PRO A 146 28.17 7.69 13.41
CA PRO A 146 27.95 7.78 11.95
C PRO A 146 27.13 6.62 11.38
N GLY A 147 27.30 5.43 11.95
CA GLY A 147 26.50 4.26 11.59
C GLY A 147 25.01 4.39 11.91
N ASP A 148 24.60 5.23 12.87
CA ASP A 148 23.18 5.48 13.16
C ASP A 148 22.62 6.58 12.26
N VAL A 149 23.42 7.59 11.92
CA VAL A 149 23.10 8.58 10.88
C VAL A 149 22.86 7.89 9.53
N ALA A 150 23.70 6.91 9.16
CA ALA A 150 23.51 6.12 7.95
C ALA A 150 22.19 5.31 7.95
N LYS A 151 21.78 4.78 9.11
CA LYS A 151 20.48 4.09 9.23
C LYS A 151 19.31 5.04 9.09
N ILE A 152 19.39 6.24 9.68
CA ILE A 152 18.38 7.30 9.54
C ILE A 152 18.27 7.72 8.07
N ALA A 153 19.41 7.96 7.41
CA ALA A 153 19.47 8.32 5.99
C ALA A 153 18.84 7.26 5.10
N LEU A 154 19.12 5.98 5.36
CA LEU A 154 18.57 4.88 4.57
C LEU A 154 17.06 4.70 4.78
N VAL A 155 16.56 4.81 6.02
CA VAL A 155 15.11 4.76 6.29
C VAL A 155 14.42 5.95 5.62
N ALA A 156 15.00 7.15 5.69
CA ALA A 156 14.53 8.34 5.00
C ALA A 156 14.53 8.16 3.48
N LYS A 157 15.58 7.62 2.87
CA LYS A 157 15.61 7.27 1.43
C LYS A 157 14.45 6.38 1.05
N GLY A 158 14.20 5.36 1.87
CA GLY A 158 13.32 4.28 1.46
C GLY A 158 11.82 4.57 1.54
N HIS A 159 11.42 5.77 1.99
CA HIS A 159 10.01 6.15 2.00
C HIS A 159 9.41 6.24 0.57
N ARG A 160 10.24 6.47 -0.48
CA ARG A 160 9.79 6.50 -1.88
C ARG A 160 10.70 5.72 -2.84
N LYS A 161 10.06 5.17 -3.87
CA LYS A 161 10.65 4.72 -5.16
C LYS A 161 11.93 3.86 -5.09
N VAL A 162 12.09 3.07 -4.03
CA VAL A 162 13.15 2.05 -3.89
C VAL A 162 12.56 0.69 -3.57
N ASP A 163 13.35 -0.37 -3.80
CA ASP A 163 12.97 -1.74 -3.47
C ASP A 163 13.42 -2.10 -2.04
N LEU A 164 12.47 -2.24 -1.12
CA LEU A 164 12.76 -2.56 0.29
C LEU A 164 13.33 -3.97 0.49
N TYR A 165 13.35 -4.82 -0.54
CA TYR A 165 13.99 -6.14 -0.49
C TYR A 165 15.46 -6.10 -0.90
N ASP A 166 15.96 -4.97 -1.39
CA ASP A 166 17.39 -4.81 -1.62
C ASP A 166 18.18 -5.07 -0.34
N SER A 167 19.40 -5.58 -0.52
CA SER A 167 20.25 -6.04 0.58
C SER A 167 20.59 -4.91 1.55
N GLU A 168 20.60 -3.64 1.09
CA GLU A 168 20.83 -2.46 1.92
C GLU A 168 19.81 -2.32 3.07
N PHE A 169 18.55 -2.74 2.86
CA PHE A 169 17.49 -2.69 3.89
C PHE A 169 17.48 -3.91 4.82
N SER A 170 18.44 -4.83 4.68
CA SER A 170 18.54 -5.99 5.56
C SER A 170 18.77 -5.57 7.02
N PRO A 171 18.36 -6.38 8.02
CA PRO A 171 18.61 -6.04 9.41
C PRO A 171 20.11 -5.90 9.71
N VAL A 172 20.49 -4.80 10.35
CA VAL A 172 21.90 -4.51 10.74
C VAL A 172 21.96 -4.29 12.25
N GLY A 173 22.82 -5.04 12.95
CA GLY A 173 22.98 -4.90 14.40
C GLY A 173 21.68 -5.11 15.18
N GLY A 174 20.78 -5.94 14.66
CA GLY A 174 19.46 -6.19 15.26
C GLY A 174 18.44 -5.05 15.09
N ILE A 175 18.71 -4.06 14.23
CA ILE A 175 17.77 -3.01 13.79
C ILE A 175 17.10 -3.46 12.50
N ARG A 176 15.76 -3.53 12.47
CA ARG A 176 14.97 -4.04 11.34
C ARG A 176 14.69 -2.95 10.31
N LEU A 177 15.72 -2.50 9.60
CA LEU A 177 15.65 -1.38 8.64
C LEU A 177 14.48 -1.52 7.64
N ARG A 178 14.33 -2.69 7.00
CA ARG A 178 13.19 -3.00 6.13
C ARG A 178 11.82 -2.73 6.76
N LEU A 179 11.64 -3.11 8.04
CA LEU A 179 10.38 -2.86 8.76
C LEU A 179 10.18 -1.36 9.03
N LEU A 180 11.22 -0.67 9.50
CA LEU A 180 11.13 0.78 9.81
C LEU A 180 10.77 1.57 8.55
N THR A 181 11.42 1.24 7.43
CA THR A 181 11.13 1.88 6.15
C THR A 181 9.72 1.56 5.65
N ALA A 182 9.25 0.32 5.80
CA ALA A 182 7.89 -0.06 5.45
C ALA A 182 6.82 0.71 6.27
N LEU A 183 7.08 0.90 7.57
CA LEU A 183 6.21 1.69 8.44
C LEU A 183 6.19 3.17 8.04
N LEU A 184 7.36 3.77 7.81
CA LEU A 184 7.46 5.17 7.37
C LEU A 184 6.76 5.38 6.03
N LYS A 185 7.04 4.53 5.04
CA LYS A 185 6.45 4.58 3.70
C LYS A 185 4.92 4.48 3.76
N LEU A 186 4.38 3.58 4.58
CA LEU A 186 2.94 3.45 4.74
C LEU A 186 2.34 4.68 5.43
N ALA A 187 2.93 5.11 6.54
CA ALA A 187 2.41 6.24 7.31
C ALA A 187 2.45 7.56 6.51
N ASP A 188 3.49 7.79 5.71
CA ASP A 188 3.58 8.89 4.75
C ASP A 188 2.42 8.86 3.75
N ALA A 189 2.17 7.70 3.13
CA ALA A 189 1.03 7.54 2.24
C ALA A 189 -0.33 7.77 2.94
N LEU A 190 -0.44 7.43 4.23
CA LEU A 190 -1.68 7.59 5.00
C LEU A 190 -1.90 9.01 5.55
N ASP A 191 -0.89 9.89 5.56
CA ASP A 191 -1.08 11.33 5.80
C ASP A 191 -1.64 12.03 4.55
N CYS A 192 -2.83 11.60 4.12
CA CYS A 192 -3.46 12.02 2.88
C CYS A 192 -4.82 12.71 3.07
N ASP A 193 -5.10 13.15 4.29
CA ASP A 193 -6.34 13.85 4.64
C ASP A 193 -6.27 15.37 4.41
N LYS A 194 -7.43 16.02 4.54
CA LYS A 194 -7.58 17.47 4.31
C LYS A 194 -6.67 18.37 5.14
N LYS A 195 -6.06 17.88 6.24
CA LYS A 195 -5.08 18.65 7.03
C LYS A 195 -3.82 18.98 6.23
N ARG A 196 -3.56 18.27 5.13
CA ARG A 196 -2.49 18.55 4.15
C ARG A 196 -2.75 19.79 3.30
N VAL A 197 -3.95 20.35 3.34
CA VAL A 197 -4.43 21.38 2.41
C VAL A 197 -4.69 22.68 3.15
N ASP A 198 -4.03 23.75 2.69
CA ASP A 198 -4.27 25.11 3.18
C ASP A 198 -5.11 25.88 2.16
N LEU A 199 -6.43 25.93 2.38
CA LEU A 199 -7.35 26.62 1.47
C LEU A 199 -7.03 28.12 1.31
N ALA A 200 -6.39 28.76 2.29
CA ALA A 200 -6.05 30.18 2.16
C ALA A 200 -4.99 30.42 1.08
N LYS A 201 -4.09 29.44 0.85
CA LYS A 201 -3.09 29.52 -0.23
C LYS A 201 -3.68 29.32 -1.61
N LEU A 202 -4.82 28.64 -1.73
CA LEU A 202 -5.41 28.32 -3.03
C LEU A 202 -5.87 29.56 -3.81
N GLY A 203 -6.27 30.63 -3.11
CA GLY A 203 -6.63 31.91 -3.73
C GLY A 203 -5.43 32.81 -4.07
N ILE A 204 -4.21 32.42 -3.68
CA ILE A 204 -3.00 33.24 -3.80
C ILE A 204 -1.98 32.59 -4.76
N LEU A 205 -1.94 31.25 -4.79
CA LEU A 205 -1.00 30.49 -5.61
C LEU A 205 -1.61 30.11 -6.96
N ASP A 206 -0.85 30.30 -8.03
CA ASP A 206 -1.21 29.77 -9.35
C ASP A 206 -0.74 28.32 -9.47
N LEU A 207 -1.59 27.41 -8.98
CA LEU A 207 -1.34 25.98 -9.02
C LEU A 207 -1.64 25.41 -10.42
N ASP A 208 -0.74 24.56 -10.94
CA ASP A 208 -1.01 23.80 -12.15
C ASP A 208 -2.15 22.78 -11.94
N SER A 209 -2.70 22.23 -13.03
CA SER A 209 -3.87 21.34 -12.95
C SER A 209 -3.61 20.04 -12.18
N ASN A 210 -2.38 19.49 -12.21
CA ASN A 210 -2.05 18.30 -11.41
C ASN A 210 -2.00 18.66 -9.93
N SER A 211 -1.35 19.77 -9.58
CA SER A 211 -1.26 20.24 -8.20
C SER A 211 -2.64 20.57 -7.64
N LYS A 212 -3.50 21.28 -8.40
CA LYS A 212 -4.90 21.55 -8.02
C LYS A 212 -5.68 20.26 -7.78
N LEU A 213 -5.56 19.28 -8.67
CA LEU A 213 -6.24 17.98 -8.52
C LEU A 213 -5.75 17.23 -7.27
N HIS A 214 -4.44 17.22 -7.04
CA HIS A 214 -3.84 16.56 -5.87
C HIS A 214 -4.32 17.22 -4.56
N TRP A 215 -4.29 18.55 -4.47
CA TRP A 215 -4.82 19.28 -3.32
C TRP A 215 -6.31 19.01 -3.12
N PHE A 216 -7.09 19.02 -4.21
CA PHE A 216 -8.52 18.77 -4.15
C PHE A 216 -8.84 17.36 -3.61
N PHE A 217 -8.11 16.33 -4.04
CA PHE A 217 -8.33 14.98 -3.54
C PHE A 217 -7.90 14.78 -2.09
N HIS A 218 -6.79 15.39 -1.65
CA HIS A 218 -6.47 15.44 -0.21
C HIS A 218 -7.60 16.10 0.57
N TYR A 219 -8.15 17.21 0.06
CA TYR A 219 -9.28 17.88 0.70
C TYR A 219 -10.55 17.03 0.77
N CYS A 220 -10.79 16.16 -0.22
CA CYS A 220 -11.93 15.24 -0.22
C CYS A 220 -11.83 14.16 0.87
N VAL A 221 -10.63 13.84 1.34
CA VAL A 221 -10.42 12.86 2.42
C VAL A 221 -10.70 13.53 3.75
N GLU A 222 -11.80 13.15 4.37
CA GLU A 222 -12.22 13.66 5.67
C GLU A 222 -11.36 13.09 6.80
N GLN A 223 -11.05 11.80 6.70
CA GLN A 223 -10.28 11.07 7.71
C GLN A 223 -9.72 9.75 7.15
N VAL A 224 -8.57 9.36 7.69
CA VAL A 224 -7.99 8.03 7.54
C VAL A 224 -8.07 7.32 8.89
N ASN A 225 -8.91 6.30 8.97
CA ASN A 225 -9.21 5.58 10.19
C ASN A 225 -8.38 4.30 10.27
N ILE A 226 -7.62 4.16 11.36
CA ILE A 226 -6.91 2.93 11.72
C ILE A 226 -7.49 2.46 13.05
N LYS A 227 -8.41 1.49 13.00
CA LYS A 227 -9.09 0.97 14.20
C LYS A 227 -9.32 -0.52 14.06
N ASP A 228 -9.18 -1.24 15.18
CA ASP A 228 -9.49 -2.68 15.25
C ASP A 228 -8.75 -3.51 14.17
N TYR A 229 -7.53 -3.09 13.83
CA TYR A 229 -6.68 -3.64 12.76
C TYR A 229 -7.16 -3.36 11.32
N TYR A 230 -8.17 -2.53 11.13
CA TYR A 230 -8.63 -2.10 9.81
C TYR A 230 -8.16 -0.68 9.49
N LEU A 231 -7.76 -0.50 8.24
CA LEU A 231 -7.47 0.77 7.61
C LEU A 231 -8.64 1.12 6.68
N GLU A 232 -9.29 2.25 6.91
CA GLU A 232 -10.42 2.72 6.11
C GLU A 232 -10.24 4.20 5.75
N ILE A 233 -10.50 4.56 4.49
CA ILE A 233 -10.49 5.95 4.03
C ILE A 233 -11.94 6.44 3.91
N HIS A 234 -12.25 7.55 4.56
CA HIS A 234 -13.55 8.23 4.45
C HIS A 234 -13.35 9.50 3.63
N ALA A 235 -14.12 9.62 2.55
CA ALA A 235 -14.04 10.77 1.66
C ALA A 235 -15.43 11.30 1.28
N LEU A 236 -15.53 12.63 1.21
CA LEU A 236 -16.65 13.35 0.61
C LEU A 236 -16.20 13.89 -0.75
N VAL A 237 -16.96 13.59 -1.80
CA VAL A 237 -16.65 14.02 -3.16
C VAL A 237 -17.85 14.71 -3.80
N PRO A 238 -17.66 15.55 -4.84
CA PRO A 238 -18.78 16.11 -5.58
C PRO A 238 -19.58 15.01 -6.28
N PRO A 239 -20.89 15.21 -6.50
CA PRO A 239 -21.71 14.30 -7.30
C PRO A 239 -21.06 13.94 -8.64
N GLY A 240 -21.09 12.66 -8.98
CA GLY A 240 -20.50 12.12 -10.20
C GLY A 240 -18.98 12.15 -10.25
N HIS A 241 -18.27 12.23 -9.12
CA HIS A 241 -16.81 12.20 -9.03
C HIS A 241 -16.25 11.03 -8.19
N ALA A 242 -17.10 10.13 -7.67
CA ALA A 242 -16.62 8.99 -6.88
C ALA A 242 -15.72 8.05 -7.69
N ASP A 243 -16.01 7.83 -8.97
CA ASP A 243 -15.25 6.99 -9.89
C ASP A 243 -13.81 7.49 -10.07
N ILE A 244 -13.66 8.78 -10.38
CA ILE A 244 -12.38 9.43 -10.66
C ILE A 244 -11.54 9.50 -9.40
N PHE A 245 -12.17 9.82 -8.27
CA PHE A 245 -11.50 9.85 -6.97
C PHE A 245 -10.95 8.46 -6.61
N LYS A 246 -11.77 7.41 -6.71
CA LYS A 246 -11.30 6.04 -6.47
C LYS A 246 -10.13 5.67 -7.39
N ALA A 247 -10.27 5.94 -8.69
CA ALA A 247 -9.26 5.56 -9.68
C ALA A 247 -7.92 6.29 -9.54
N LEU A 248 -7.95 7.60 -9.28
CA LEU A 248 -6.74 8.43 -9.26
C LEU A 248 -6.14 8.62 -7.87
N PHE A 249 -6.90 8.37 -6.80
CA PHE A 249 -6.45 8.64 -5.44
C PHE A 249 -6.40 7.38 -4.58
N ILE A 250 -7.52 6.66 -4.45
CA ILE A 250 -7.59 5.44 -3.62
C ILE A 250 -6.71 4.32 -4.21
N THR A 251 -6.73 4.11 -5.53
CA THR A 251 -5.95 3.04 -6.17
C THR A 251 -4.44 3.20 -5.97
N PRO A 252 -3.81 4.38 -6.19
CA PRO A 252 -2.40 4.57 -5.85
C PRO A 252 -2.09 4.32 -4.37
N LEU A 253 -2.93 4.80 -3.43
CA LEU A 253 -2.74 4.54 -1.99
C LEU A 253 -2.78 3.05 -1.67
N TRP A 254 -3.72 2.33 -2.28
CA TRP A 254 -3.82 0.88 -2.16
C TRP A 254 -2.54 0.20 -2.67
N GLN A 255 -1.98 0.64 -3.80
CA GLN A 255 -0.70 0.12 -4.31
C GLN A 255 0.45 0.33 -3.33
N GLU A 256 0.55 1.50 -2.70
CA GLU A 256 1.57 1.79 -1.69
C GLU A 256 1.44 0.86 -0.48
N TYR A 257 0.22 0.60 0.00
CA TYR A 257 -0.04 -0.37 1.07
C TYR A 257 0.39 -1.79 0.69
N PHE A 258 0.07 -2.25 -0.52
CA PHE A 258 0.43 -3.62 -0.96
C PHE A 258 1.95 -3.81 -1.14
N GLN A 259 2.69 -2.77 -1.50
CA GLN A 259 4.15 -2.84 -1.60
C GLN A 259 4.81 -3.23 -0.27
N VAL A 260 4.21 -2.84 0.86
CA VAL A 260 4.77 -3.06 2.20
C VAL A 260 4.06 -4.17 2.98
N LEU A 261 2.93 -4.69 2.48
CA LEU A 261 2.07 -5.63 3.19
C LEU A 261 2.81 -6.88 3.69
N ASP A 262 3.61 -7.49 2.80
CA ASP A 262 4.40 -8.68 3.15
C ASP A 262 5.42 -8.37 4.27
N ILE A 263 6.01 -7.17 4.25
CA ILE A 263 7.00 -6.76 5.24
C ILE A 263 6.33 -6.59 6.60
N ILE A 264 5.22 -5.85 6.68
CA ILE A 264 4.53 -5.62 7.95
C ILE A 264 3.93 -6.93 8.50
N LYS A 265 3.38 -7.80 7.63
CA LYS A 265 2.86 -9.12 8.03
C LYS A 265 3.95 -10.07 8.53
N SER A 266 5.12 -10.08 7.90
CA SER A 266 6.26 -10.89 8.37
C SER A 266 6.70 -10.52 9.79
N HIS A 267 6.38 -9.30 10.24
CA HIS A 267 6.60 -8.79 11.59
C HIS A 267 5.35 -8.83 12.47
N ARG A 268 4.31 -9.56 12.08
CA ARG A 268 3.06 -9.78 12.84
C ARG A 268 2.29 -8.49 13.14
N ILE A 269 2.44 -7.47 12.30
CA ILE A 269 1.56 -6.31 12.29
C ILE A 269 0.33 -6.67 11.47
N VAL A 270 -0.84 -6.62 12.08
CA VAL A 270 -2.10 -6.84 11.35
C VAL A 270 -2.76 -5.50 11.09
N LEU A 271 -2.86 -5.23 9.81
CA LEU A 271 -3.52 -4.09 9.24
C LEU A 271 -4.19 -4.60 7.96
N ALA A 272 -5.51 -4.45 7.86
CA ALA A 272 -6.30 -4.88 6.71
C ALA A 272 -6.96 -3.66 6.07
N TRP A 273 -6.83 -3.51 4.76
CA TRP A 273 -7.50 -2.45 4.03
C TRP A 273 -9.00 -2.76 3.90
N ALA A 274 -9.84 -1.99 4.58
CA ALA A 274 -11.30 -2.05 4.46
C ALA A 274 -11.78 -1.24 3.23
N PRO A 275 -12.94 -1.58 2.65
CA PRO A 275 -13.54 -0.79 1.56
C PRO A 275 -13.67 0.69 1.94
N SER A 276 -13.08 1.57 1.15
CA SER A 276 -13.10 3.01 1.43
C SER A 276 -14.52 3.58 1.26
N LYS A 277 -14.98 4.35 2.24
CA LYS A 277 -16.28 5.01 2.25
C LYS A 277 -16.21 6.33 1.48
N VAL A 278 -16.58 6.30 0.20
CA VAL A 278 -16.63 7.49 -0.67
C VAL A 278 -18.09 7.91 -0.84
N ILE A 279 -18.46 9.06 -0.29
CA ILE A 279 -19.83 9.58 -0.30
C ILE A 279 -19.89 10.79 -1.22
N GLU A 280 -20.83 10.78 -2.16
CA GLU A 280 -21.11 11.93 -3.00
C GLU A 280 -22.01 12.93 -2.26
N HIS A 281 -21.58 14.19 -2.15
CA HIS A 281 -22.30 15.21 -1.40
C HIS A 281 -22.25 16.58 -2.09
N LYS A 282 -23.40 17.23 -2.28
CA LYS A 282 -23.53 18.52 -2.99
C LYS A 282 -22.71 19.66 -2.40
N ILE A 283 -22.40 19.62 -1.10
CA ILE A 283 -21.52 20.63 -0.48
C ILE A 283 -20.14 20.68 -1.16
N MET A 284 -19.70 19.56 -1.70
CA MET A 284 -18.41 19.47 -2.38
C MET A 284 -18.42 20.15 -3.75
N ASP A 285 -19.59 20.46 -4.33
CA ASP A 285 -19.66 21.28 -5.54
C ASP A 285 -19.16 22.72 -5.27
N LEU A 286 -19.52 23.28 -4.11
CA LEU A 286 -19.07 24.61 -3.68
C LEU A 286 -17.55 24.62 -3.42
N VAL A 287 -17.05 23.56 -2.79
CA VAL A 287 -15.61 23.37 -2.60
C VAL A 287 -14.92 23.27 -3.94
N PHE A 288 -15.41 22.42 -4.84
CA PHE A 288 -14.81 22.22 -6.16
C PHE A 288 -14.75 23.52 -6.98
N GLN A 289 -15.78 24.38 -6.90
CA GLN A 289 -15.77 25.71 -7.52
C GLN A 289 -14.64 26.61 -7.00
N ASN A 290 -14.26 26.51 -5.72
CA ASN A 290 -13.12 27.25 -5.20
C ASN A 290 -11.80 26.76 -5.83
N PHE A 291 -11.67 25.45 -6.04
CA PHE A 291 -10.50 24.84 -6.71
C PHE A 291 -10.49 25.09 -8.23
N ASP A 292 -11.65 25.36 -8.83
CA ASP A 292 -11.84 25.44 -10.27
C ASP A 292 -12.74 26.62 -10.71
N SER A 293 -12.30 27.84 -10.40
CA SER A 293 -13.03 29.05 -10.79
C SER A 293 -13.10 29.26 -12.31
N SER A 294 -12.13 28.74 -13.07
CA SER A 294 -12.01 28.91 -14.52
C SER A 294 -12.58 27.74 -15.35
N GLY A 295 -12.95 26.63 -14.71
CA GLY A 295 -13.39 25.40 -15.39
C GLY A 295 -12.25 24.54 -15.96
N VAL A 296 -10.99 24.95 -15.79
CA VAL A 296 -9.80 24.25 -16.29
C VAL A 296 -9.62 22.91 -15.58
N LEU A 297 -9.81 22.85 -14.26
CA LEU A 297 -9.67 21.59 -13.51
C LEU A 297 -10.80 20.61 -13.87
N LYS A 298 -12.01 21.07 -14.15
CA LYS A 298 -13.11 20.25 -14.65
C LYS A 298 -12.81 19.70 -16.03
N GLU A 299 -12.27 20.50 -16.93
CA GLU A 299 -11.83 20.01 -18.24
C GLU A 299 -10.66 19.04 -18.10
N TYR A 300 -9.73 19.33 -17.19
CA TYR A 300 -8.61 18.45 -16.86
C TYR A 300 -9.08 17.12 -16.27
N ILE A 301 -10.05 17.13 -15.37
CA ILE A 301 -10.70 15.93 -14.84
C ILE A 301 -11.46 15.22 -15.95
N ALA A 302 -12.15 15.92 -16.85
CA ALA A 302 -12.83 15.28 -17.98
C ALA A 302 -11.83 14.68 -18.98
N GLN A 303 -10.67 15.31 -19.18
CA GLN A 303 -9.57 14.78 -19.98
C GLN A 303 -8.92 13.60 -19.29
N ARG A 304 -8.62 13.69 -17.98
CA ARG A 304 -8.11 12.60 -17.14
C ARG A 304 -9.11 11.48 -17.05
N ARG A 305 -10.40 11.76 -16.98
CA ARG A 305 -11.49 10.79 -17.06
C ARG A 305 -11.47 10.16 -18.44
N ARG A 306 -11.48 10.92 -19.54
CA ARG A 306 -11.31 10.38 -20.90
C ARG A 306 -10.00 9.61 -21.09
N ASN A 307 -8.93 9.99 -20.40
CA ASN A 307 -7.61 9.36 -20.43
C ASN A 307 -7.53 8.17 -19.48
N ILE A 308 -8.35 8.15 -18.44
CA ILE A 308 -8.72 6.97 -17.68
C ILE A 308 -9.47 6.15 -18.71
N TRP A 309 -10.64 6.49 -19.21
CA TRP A 309 -11.32 5.75 -20.29
C TRP A 309 -10.56 5.55 -21.63
N LYS A 310 -9.37 6.12 -21.86
CA LYS A 310 -8.45 5.79 -22.97
C LYS A 310 -7.29 4.90 -22.49
N ASN A 311 -6.75 5.10 -21.29
CA ASN A 311 -5.79 4.20 -20.59
C ASN A 311 -6.47 3.05 -19.81
N THR A 312 -7.80 3.10 -19.70
CA THR A 312 -8.82 2.33 -18.97
C THR A 312 -10.11 2.29 -19.79
N GLY A 313 -10.05 2.42 -21.12
CA GLY A 313 -11.14 2.02 -22.03
C GLY A 313 -11.46 0.52 -21.99
N ILE A 314 -11.00 -0.12 -20.93
CA ILE A 314 -10.87 -1.51 -20.61
C ILE A 314 -11.26 -1.57 -19.13
N TYR A 315 -12.54 -1.61 -18.84
CA TYR A 315 -12.96 -2.48 -17.76
C TYR A 315 -13.55 -3.70 -18.44
N ALA A 316 -12.67 -4.58 -18.89
CA ALA A 316 -12.96 -5.98 -18.69
C ALA A 316 -12.83 -6.21 -17.18
N THR A 317 -13.87 -6.67 -16.50
CA THR A 317 -13.65 -7.30 -15.20
C THR A 317 -12.79 -8.52 -15.51
N ILE A 318 -11.53 -8.51 -15.09
CA ILE A 318 -10.63 -9.64 -15.26
C ILE A 318 -10.93 -10.60 -14.13
N SER A 319 -11.25 -11.84 -14.46
CA SER A 319 -11.34 -12.94 -13.52
C SER A 319 -10.25 -13.93 -13.85
N VAL A 320 -9.41 -14.26 -12.88
CA VAL A 320 -8.48 -15.37 -13.05
C VAL A 320 -9.28 -16.66 -12.85
N LEU A 321 -9.21 -17.57 -13.82
CA LEU A 321 -10.03 -18.78 -13.84
C LEU A 321 -9.41 -19.90 -12.99
N GLY A 322 -10.24 -20.54 -12.16
CA GLY A 322 -9.81 -21.62 -11.27
C GLY A 322 -10.92 -22.31 -10.44
N LYS A 323 -12.18 -22.37 -10.92
CA LYS A 323 -13.28 -23.16 -10.30
C LYS A 323 -14.23 -23.75 -11.34
N GLU A 324 -14.78 -24.94 -11.06
CA GLU A 324 -15.71 -25.65 -11.96
C GLU A 324 -17.18 -25.18 -11.91
N LYS A 325 -17.56 -24.24 -11.03
CA LYS A 325 -18.86 -23.57 -11.06
C LYS A 325 -18.74 -22.13 -10.59
N LEU A 326 -18.94 -21.19 -11.52
CA LEU A 326 -19.17 -19.78 -11.22
C LEU A 326 -20.66 -19.61 -10.91
N GLU A 327 -21.01 -19.44 -9.62
CA GLU A 327 -22.29 -18.80 -9.30
C GLU A 327 -22.18 -17.30 -9.64
N ARG A 328 -23.24 -16.78 -10.27
CA ARG A 328 -23.28 -15.48 -10.98
C ARG A 328 -23.05 -14.23 -10.11
N SER A 329 -22.98 -14.39 -8.79
CA SER A 329 -22.85 -13.29 -7.84
C SER A 329 -21.52 -13.42 -7.10
N GLU A 330 -20.80 -12.30 -7.01
CA GLU A 330 -19.67 -12.10 -6.10
C GLU A 330 -18.35 -12.78 -6.45
N LEU A 331 -17.65 -12.21 -7.45
CA LEU A 331 -16.21 -11.97 -7.40
C LEU A 331 -15.90 -10.83 -8.38
N GLU A 332 -15.88 -9.60 -7.87
CA GLU A 332 -15.00 -8.55 -8.41
C GLU A 332 -13.67 -8.68 -7.66
N LEU A 333 -12.79 -9.54 -8.18
CA LEU A 333 -11.40 -9.54 -7.74
C LEU A 333 -10.65 -8.41 -8.46
N SER A 334 -9.75 -7.78 -7.72
CA SER A 334 -8.81 -6.83 -8.29
C SER A 334 -7.91 -7.55 -9.30
N PRO A 335 -7.71 -7.04 -10.53
CA PRO A 335 -6.85 -7.68 -11.53
C PRO A 335 -5.35 -7.71 -11.14
N TYR A 336 -4.99 -7.18 -9.98
CA TYR A 336 -3.62 -6.94 -9.59
C TYR A 336 -3.02 -8.02 -8.69
N TYR A 337 -3.85 -8.83 -8.04
CA TYR A 337 -3.43 -9.94 -7.19
C TYR A 337 -4.39 -11.13 -7.40
N PHE A 338 -3.84 -12.34 -7.46
CA PHE A 338 -4.61 -13.59 -7.44
C PHE A 338 -3.81 -14.63 -6.67
N THR A 339 -4.44 -15.26 -5.70
CA THR A 339 -3.89 -16.39 -4.95
C THR A 339 -4.68 -17.66 -5.22
N GLY A 340 -4.35 -18.34 -6.31
CA GLY A 340 -5.07 -19.55 -6.71
C GLY A 340 -4.71 -20.76 -5.86
N LEU A 341 -5.73 -21.38 -5.26
CA LEU A 341 -5.64 -22.70 -4.63
C LEU A 341 -5.71 -23.86 -5.65
N GLU A 342 -5.98 -23.55 -6.93
CA GLU A 342 -6.12 -24.50 -8.03
C GLU A 342 -5.21 -24.11 -9.21
N GLU A 343 -5.08 -25.03 -10.18
CA GLU A 343 -4.33 -24.81 -11.43
C GLU A 343 -4.81 -23.53 -12.14
N PHE A 344 -3.87 -22.65 -12.48
CA PHE A 344 -4.17 -21.44 -13.23
C PHE A 344 -4.76 -21.81 -14.59
N ARG A 345 -6.07 -21.59 -14.79
CA ARG A 345 -6.78 -21.97 -16.04
C ARG A 345 -6.85 -20.83 -17.06
N GLY A 346 -6.06 -19.77 -16.86
CA GLY A 346 -6.03 -18.60 -17.72
C GLY A 346 -6.82 -17.42 -17.17
N ILE A 347 -7.14 -16.47 -18.05
CA ILE A 347 -7.74 -15.19 -17.69
C ILE A 347 -9.07 -15.03 -18.45
N GLN A 348 -10.16 -14.78 -17.72
CA GLN A 348 -11.43 -14.36 -18.31
C GLN A 348 -11.55 -12.84 -18.27
N LEU A 349 -11.95 -12.25 -19.38
CA LEU A 349 -12.37 -10.87 -19.52
C LEU A 349 -13.90 -10.86 -19.57
N LYS A 350 -14.59 -10.29 -18.57
CA LYS A 350 -16.07 -10.23 -18.56
C LYS A 350 -16.68 -9.25 -19.56
N TRP A 351 -15.86 -8.35 -20.11
CA TRP A 351 -16.32 -7.35 -21.07
C TRP A 351 -15.25 -7.07 -22.11
N TRP A 352 -15.68 -6.91 -23.36
CA TRP A 352 -14.77 -6.52 -24.43
C TRP A 352 -14.56 -4.99 -24.44
N PRO A 353 -13.32 -4.48 -24.30
CA PRO A 353 -13.05 -3.04 -24.31
C PRO A 353 -13.57 -2.32 -25.55
N LYS A 354 -14.17 -1.15 -25.37
CA LYS A 354 -14.73 -0.40 -26.50
C LYS A 354 -13.60 -0.02 -27.48
N GLY A 355 -13.73 -0.44 -28.74
CA GLY A 355 -12.73 -0.22 -29.79
C GLY A 355 -11.68 -1.32 -29.96
N ALA A 356 -11.48 -2.21 -28.97
CA ALA A 356 -10.50 -3.29 -29.14
C ALA A 356 -10.94 -4.26 -30.26
N TYR A 357 -10.00 -4.66 -31.12
CA TYR A 357 -10.14 -5.70 -32.13
C TYR A 357 -9.53 -7.03 -31.70
N GLY A 358 -8.58 -7.03 -30.75
CA GLY A 358 -8.01 -8.24 -30.18
C GLY A 358 -7.42 -8.01 -28.80
N CYS A 359 -7.05 -9.09 -28.11
CA CYS A 359 -6.27 -9.05 -26.87
C CYS A 359 -5.31 -10.24 -26.77
N SER A 360 -4.24 -10.10 -26.01
CA SER A 360 -3.35 -11.18 -25.58
C SER A 360 -2.96 -10.94 -24.12
N TYR A 361 -2.36 -11.93 -23.47
CA TYR A 361 -1.66 -11.66 -22.22
C TYR A 361 -0.29 -12.32 -22.20
N SER A 362 0.61 -11.76 -21.41
CA SER A 362 1.98 -12.22 -21.24
C SER A 362 2.23 -12.51 -19.76
N ILE A 363 3.03 -13.54 -19.47
CA ILE A 363 3.46 -13.90 -18.12
C ILE A 363 4.94 -13.55 -17.97
N PHE A 364 5.32 -13.10 -16.78
CA PHE A 364 6.68 -12.71 -16.38
C PHE A 364 7.03 -13.47 -15.11
N ASP A 365 8.24 -14.05 -15.05
CA ASP A 365 8.80 -14.73 -13.89
C ASP A 365 9.22 -13.77 -12.76
N ASN A 366 9.36 -12.48 -13.08
CA ASN A 366 9.68 -11.44 -12.12
C ASN A 366 8.65 -10.31 -12.17
N PRO A 367 7.83 -10.13 -11.11
CA PRO A 367 6.85 -9.05 -11.06
C PRO A 367 7.47 -7.64 -11.01
N ARG A 368 8.79 -7.51 -10.80
CA ARG A 368 9.51 -6.24 -10.74
C ARG A 368 10.07 -5.79 -12.09
N THR A 369 10.38 -6.72 -13.00
CA THR A 369 11.03 -6.42 -14.28
C THR A 369 10.22 -7.00 -15.45
N LEU A 370 9.29 -6.21 -15.98
CA LEU A 370 8.44 -6.60 -17.12
C LEU A 370 9.15 -6.47 -18.48
N ALA A 371 10.48 -6.61 -18.50
CA ALA A 371 11.30 -6.36 -19.67
C ALA A 371 11.09 -7.43 -20.76
N LYS A 372 11.02 -8.71 -20.38
CA LYS A 372 10.78 -9.81 -21.30
C LYS A 372 9.83 -10.83 -20.67
N PRO A 373 8.68 -11.13 -21.31
CA PRO A 373 7.80 -12.17 -20.81
C PRO A 373 8.41 -13.55 -21.00
N ILE A 374 8.19 -14.44 -20.04
CA ILE A 374 8.53 -15.87 -20.16
C ILE A 374 7.55 -16.59 -21.08
N TRP A 375 6.35 -16.03 -21.25
CA TRP A 375 5.32 -16.60 -22.11
C TRP A 375 4.33 -15.54 -22.58
N ARG A 376 3.73 -15.76 -23.75
CA ARG A 376 2.70 -14.88 -24.31
C ARG A 376 1.62 -15.71 -24.99
N SER A 377 0.37 -15.40 -24.70
CA SER A 377 -0.79 -16.02 -25.32
C SER A 377 -0.90 -15.64 -26.79
N PRO A 378 -1.59 -16.46 -27.61
CA PRO A 378 -2.03 -16.00 -28.92
C PRO A 378 -2.92 -14.75 -28.78
N ILE A 379 -2.97 -13.94 -29.84
CA ILE A 379 -3.89 -12.82 -29.93
C ILE A 379 -5.29 -13.37 -30.25
N ILE A 380 -6.22 -13.20 -29.30
CA ILE A 380 -7.63 -13.51 -29.48
C ILE A 380 -8.31 -12.29 -30.08
N LYS A 381 -8.94 -12.46 -31.24
CA LYS A 381 -9.70 -11.39 -31.91
C LYS A 381 -11.11 -11.28 -31.34
N LYS A 382 -11.68 -10.09 -31.43
CA LYS A 382 -13.05 -9.79 -30.99
C LYS A 382 -14.04 -10.70 -31.71
N GLY A 383 -14.73 -11.52 -30.94
CA GLY A 383 -15.89 -12.31 -31.38
C GLY A 383 -17.21 -11.65 -30.99
N ASN A 384 -18.31 -12.39 -31.14
CA ASN A 384 -19.66 -11.95 -30.75
C ASN A 384 -19.98 -12.21 -29.26
N GLN A 385 -19.04 -12.73 -28.48
CA GLN A 385 -19.22 -13.06 -27.07
C GLN A 385 -18.94 -11.84 -26.17
N GLU A 386 -19.71 -11.69 -25.10
CA GLU A 386 -19.49 -10.65 -24.07
C GLU A 386 -18.24 -10.96 -23.23
N ASP A 387 -18.01 -12.25 -22.93
CA ASP A 387 -16.86 -12.76 -22.21
C ASP A 387 -15.77 -13.30 -23.14
N VAL A 388 -14.50 -13.16 -22.75
CA VAL A 388 -13.33 -13.66 -23.48
C VAL A 388 -12.43 -14.47 -22.56
N ASN A 389 -12.15 -15.71 -22.94
CA ASN A 389 -11.22 -16.56 -22.19
C ASN A 389 -9.86 -16.59 -22.89
N LEU A 390 -8.85 -16.03 -22.23
CA LEU A 390 -7.44 -16.16 -22.58
C LEU A 390 -6.89 -17.45 -21.96
N PRO A 391 -6.28 -18.35 -22.75
CA PRO A 391 -5.91 -19.69 -22.31
C PRO A 391 -4.75 -19.66 -21.31
N PRO A 392 -4.57 -20.68 -20.45
CA PRO A 392 -3.40 -20.80 -19.59
C PRO A 392 -2.10 -20.95 -20.40
N PRO A 393 -0.92 -20.76 -19.78
CA PRO A 393 0.33 -21.06 -20.43
C PRO A 393 0.48 -22.55 -20.76
N ASP A 394 1.29 -22.85 -21.78
CA ASP A 394 1.66 -24.20 -22.20
C ASP A 394 2.78 -24.82 -21.36
N PHE A 395 3.15 -24.17 -20.25
CA PHE A 395 4.12 -24.66 -19.28
C PHE A 395 3.52 -24.69 -17.88
N GLN A 396 4.06 -25.57 -17.05
CA GLN A 396 3.67 -25.66 -15.65
C GLN A 396 4.32 -24.52 -14.87
N LEU A 397 3.48 -23.70 -14.25
CA LEU A 397 3.92 -22.66 -13.34
C LEU A 397 4.38 -23.30 -12.02
N GLU A 398 5.46 -22.79 -11.46
CA GLU A 398 6.07 -23.28 -10.23
C GLU A 398 5.22 -22.85 -9.02
N GLU A 399 4.97 -23.80 -8.13
CA GLU A 399 4.36 -23.52 -6.82
C GLU A 399 5.29 -22.60 -6.02
N GLU A 400 4.71 -21.71 -5.21
CA GLU A 400 5.46 -20.72 -4.42
C GLU A 400 6.27 -19.68 -5.22
N LYS A 401 6.21 -19.68 -6.55
CA LYS A 401 6.79 -18.62 -7.38
C LYS A 401 5.79 -17.53 -7.75
N ARG A 402 6.19 -16.27 -7.57
CA ARG A 402 5.40 -15.09 -7.96
C ARG A 402 5.58 -14.82 -9.43
N TYR A 403 4.47 -14.65 -10.12
CA TYR A 403 4.46 -14.26 -11.52
C TYR A 403 3.76 -12.92 -11.67
N ALA A 404 4.18 -12.12 -12.64
CA ALA A 404 3.34 -11.04 -13.14
C ALA A 404 2.67 -11.46 -14.44
N PHE A 405 1.51 -10.88 -14.71
CA PHE A 405 0.92 -10.92 -16.02
C PHE A 405 0.67 -9.51 -16.56
N ARG A 406 0.61 -9.41 -17.89
CA ARG A 406 0.24 -8.19 -18.59
C ARG A 406 -0.72 -8.52 -19.72
N ILE A 407 -1.91 -7.95 -19.71
CA ILE A 407 -2.89 -8.10 -20.79
C ILE A 407 -2.74 -6.94 -21.76
N ASP A 408 -2.42 -7.25 -23.02
CA ASP A 408 -2.23 -6.29 -24.10
C ASP A 408 -3.48 -6.29 -25.02
N PHE A 409 -4.13 -5.14 -25.21
CA PHE A 409 -5.27 -4.98 -26.14
C PHE A 409 -4.83 -4.32 -27.45
N TYR A 410 -5.44 -4.74 -28.57
CA TYR A 410 -5.11 -4.30 -29.94
C TYR A 410 -6.31 -3.59 -30.58
N HIS A 411 -6.09 -2.43 -31.20
CA HIS A 411 -7.11 -1.67 -31.95
C HIS A 411 -7.00 -1.90 -33.46
N LYS A 412 -8.09 -1.67 -34.21
CA LYS A 412 -8.21 -2.00 -35.65
C LYS A 412 -7.55 -0.99 -36.59
N GLU A 413 -7.41 0.27 -36.16
CA GLU A 413 -7.00 1.39 -37.02
C GLU A 413 -5.72 2.13 -36.61
N ASP A 414 -5.07 1.81 -35.50
CA ASP A 414 -3.73 2.29 -35.15
C ASP A 414 -3.26 1.52 -33.90
N LEU A 415 -1.97 1.21 -33.79
CA LEU A 415 -1.36 0.43 -32.69
C LEU A 415 -1.42 1.18 -31.34
N ILE A 416 -2.61 1.27 -30.75
CA ILE A 416 -2.76 1.67 -29.35
C ILE A 416 -2.59 0.41 -28.50
N PHE A 417 -1.44 0.29 -27.84
CA PHE A 417 -1.17 -0.73 -26.83
C PHE A 417 -1.72 -0.27 -25.49
N LEU A 418 -2.67 -1.02 -24.95
CA LEU A 418 -3.16 -0.81 -23.59
C LEU A 418 -2.80 -2.04 -22.78
N SER A 419 -2.05 -1.84 -21.70
CA SER A 419 -1.53 -2.93 -20.88
C SER A 419 -2.08 -2.87 -19.46
N GLN A 420 -2.88 -3.85 -19.04
CA GLN A 420 -3.21 -4.04 -17.63
C GLN A 420 -2.24 -5.05 -17.02
N ARG A 421 -1.74 -4.75 -15.82
CA ARG A 421 -0.74 -5.58 -15.12
C ARG A 421 -1.37 -6.21 -13.91
N GLY A 422 -0.92 -7.40 -13.54
CA GLY A 422 -1.23 -8.00 -12.25
C GLY A 422 -0.11 -8.90 -11.79
N VAL A 423 -0.13 -9.26 -10.52
CA VAL A 423 0.74 -10.25 -9.90
C VAL A 423 -0.15 -11.42 -9.51
N PHE A 424 0.33 -12.64 -9.65
CA PHE A 424 -0.39 -13.80 -9.17
C PHE A 424 0.56 -14.82 -8.57
N TRP A 425 0.00 -15.65 -7.69
CA TRP A 425 0.70 -16.70 -7.00
C TRP A 425 -0.05 -18.02 -7.07
N ILE A 426 0.70 -19.10 -7.23
CA ILE A 426 0.17 -20.46 -7.21
C ILE A 426 0.56 -21.10 -5.90
N ILE A 427 -0.46 -21.48 -5.15
CA ILE A 427 -0.33 -22.16 -3.88
C ILE A 427 -0.17 -23.66 -4.15
N GLU A 428 0.66 -24.32 -3.34
CA GLU A 428 0.94 -25.76 -3.42
C GLU A 428 -0.38 -26.58 -3.48
N LYS A 429 -0.52 -27.48 -4.47
CA LYS A 429 -1.67 -28.41 -4.54
C LYS A 429 -1.84 -29.22 -3.26
N ARG A 430 -0.72 -29.49 -2.57
CA ARG A 430 -0.67 -30.13 -1.25
C ARG A 430 -1.38 -29.31 -0.17
N LEU A 431 -1.19 -27.99 -0.13
CA LEU A 431 -1.82 -27.10 0.84
C LEU A 431 -3.33 -26.97 0.61
N ALA A 432 -3.78 -26.94 -0.65
CA ALA A 432 -5.21 -26.96 -0.98
C ALA A 432 -5.89 -28.30 -0.59
N LYS A 433 -5.18 -29.42 -0.80
CA LYS A 433 -5.61 -30.74 -0.32
C LYS A 433 -5.67 -30.80 1.21
N MET A 434 -4.64 -30.28 1.89
CA MET A 434 -4.61 -30.16 3.35
C MET A 434 -5.79 -29.31 3.88
N ARG A 435 -6.14 -28.20 3.23
CA ARG A 435 -7.34 -27.40 3.56
C ARG A 435 -8.62 -28.23 3.51
N LYS A 436 -8.81 -29.01 2.44
CA LYS A 436 -10.00 -29.87 2.26
C LYS A 436 -10.06 -30.94 3.35
N GLU A 437 -8.95 -31.62 3.60
CA GLU A 437 -8.82 -32.65 4.64
C GLU A 437 -9.01 -32.08 6.05
N MET A 438 -8.52 -30.86 6.34
CA MET A 438 -8.73 -30.21 7.63
C MET A 438 -10.20 -29.84 7.87
N LEU A 439 -10.88 -29.30 6.86
CA LEU A 439 -12.29 -28.92 6.98
C LEU A 439 -13.22 -30.14 7.08
N GLU A 440 -12.86 -31.25 6.43
CA GLU A 440 -13.58 -32.51 6.49
C GLU A 440 -13.35 -33.25 7.82
N SER A 441 -12.18 -33.08 8.45
CA SER A 441 -11.86 -33.72 9.74
C SER A 441 -12.43 -32.99 10.96
N ILE A 442 -12.63 -31.66 10.89
CA ILE A 442 -13.22 -30.91 12.02
C ILE A 442 -14.74 -31.04 11.99
N SER A 443 -15.26 -32.06 12.69
CA SER A 443 -16.70 -32.28 12.85
C SER A 443 -17.33 -31.27 13.84
N GLY A 444 -18.58 -30.87 13.57
CA GLY A 444 -19.38 -30.07 14.52
C GLY A 444 -19.18 -28.55 14.51
N LEU A 445 -18.55 -27.99 13.47
CA LEU A 445 -18.45 -26.52 13.30
C LEU A 445 -19.75 -25.91 12.77
N SER A 446 -20.16 -24.76 13.33
CA SER A 446 -21.19 -23.91 12.71
C SER A 446 -20.67 -23.25 11.43
N ALA A 447 -21.55 -22.58 10.69
CA ALA A 447 -21.20 -21.91 9.43
C ALA A 447 -20.17 -20.78 9.65
N GLU A 448 -20.31 -20.03 10.73
CA GLU A 448 -19.42 -18.95 11.15
C GLU A 448 -18.03 -19.49 11.51
N GLU A 449 -17.99 -20.57 12.29
CA GLU A 449 -16.75 -21.21 12.73
C GLU A 449 -16.00 -21.78 11.52
N ARG A 450 -16.72 -22.39 10.59
CA ARG A 450 -16.17 -22.88 9.33
C ARG A 450 -15.57 -21.73 8.50
N LYS A 451 -16.22 -20.56 8.43
CA LYS A 451 -15.66 -19.38 7.74
C LYS A 451 -14.41 -18.86 8.43
N LEU A 452 -14.38 -18.72 9.76
CA LEU A 452 -13.15 -18.32 10.44
C LEU A 452 -11.99 -19.28 10.12
N CYS A 453 -12.22 -20.59 10.24
CA CYS A 453 -11.22 -21.60 9.92
C CYS A 453 -10.69 -21.42 8.50
N LEU A 454 -11.59 -21.20 7.53
CA LEU A 454 -11.24 -20.93 6.13
C LEU A 454 -10.34 -19.70 5.97
N GLY A 455 -10.60 -18.61 6.70
CA GLY A 455 -9.81 -17.38 6.67
C GLY A 455 -8.41 -17.60 7.23
N ILE A 456 -8.29 -18.27 8.38
CA ILE A 456 -7.00 -18.53 9.03
C ILE A 456 -6.14 -19.49 8.21
N ILE A 457 -6.76 -20.53 7.65
CA ILE A 457 -6.08 -21.47 6.74
C ILE A 457 -5.57 -20.70 5.53
N ALA A 458 -6.43 -19.91 4.88
CA ALA A 458 -6.05 -19.09 3.73
C ALA A 458 -4.89 -18.14 4.05
N GLU A 459 -4.90 -17.51 5.23
CA GLU A 459 -3.82 -16.63 5.67
C GLU A 459 -2.51 -17.39 5.93
N SER A 460 -2.56 -18.59 6.52
CA SER A 460 -1.38 -19.42 6.81
C SER A 460 -0.60 -19.86 5.58
N ILE A 461 -1.31 -19.98 4.45
CA ILE A 461 -0.75 -20.33 3.14
C ILE A 461 -0.60 -19.10 2.24
N ARG A 462 -0.73 -17.89 2.83
CA ARG A 462 -0.55 -16.59 2.16
C ARG A 462 -1.54 -16.33 1.01
N ALA A 463 -2.69 -17.01 1.03
CA ALA A 463 -3.87 -16.73 0.20
C ALA A 463 -4.64 -15.52 0.76
N TYR A 464 -4.00 -14.35 0.72
CA TYR A 464 -4.51 -13.20 1.48
C TYR A 464 -5.83 -12.66 0.94
N GLU A 465 -6.10 -12.79 -0.36
CA GLU A 465 -7.38 -12.35 -0.93
C GLU A 465 -8.53 -13.26 -0.48
N GLU A 466 -8.32 -14.58 -0.49
CA GLU A 466 -9.26 -15.54 0.06
C GLU A 466 -9.48 -15.30 1.55
N ALA A 467 -8.40 -15.03 2.30
CA ALA A 467 -8.50 -14.71 3.72
C ALA A 467 -9.32 -13.44 3.95
N ILE A 468 -9.05 -12.36 3.20
CA ILE A 468 -9.79 -11.10 3.29
C ILE A 468 -11.26 -11.31 2.90
N LYS A 469 -11.55 -12.00 1.80
CA LYS A 469 -12.94 -12.27 1.38
C LYS A 469 -13.69 -13.02 2.48
N VAL A 470 -13.08 -14.07 3.02
CA VAL A 470 -13.67 -14.88 4.09
C VAL A 470 -13.84 -14.06 5.37
N TYR A 471 -12.87 -13.20 5.73
CA TYR A 471 -12.98 -12.33 6.89
C TYR A 471 -14.04 -11.23 6.71
N SER A 472 -14.18 -10.65 5.51
CA SER A 472 -15.25 -9.68 5.21
C SER A 472 -16.63 -10.31 5.34
N GLU A 473 -16.82 -11.49 4.74
CA GLU A 473 -18.07 -12.25 4.89
C GLU A 473 -18.34 -12.64 6.34
N LEU A 474 -17.29 -12.92 7.12
CA LEU A 474 -17.41 -13.20 8.55
C LEU A 474 -17.82 -11.95 9.33
N VAL A 475 -17.24 -10.79 9.03
CA VAL A 475 -17.62 -9.50 9.64
C VAL A 475 -19.09 -9.16 9.36
N ASP A 476 -19.56 -9.38 8.13
CA ASP A 476 -20.95 -9.12 7.75
C ASP A 476 -21.94 -10.07 8.47
N MET A 477 -21.50 -11.29 8.82
CA MET A 477 -22.32 -12.25 9.58
C MET A 477 -22.36 -11.96 11.09
N ILE A 478 -21.33 -11.31 11.65
CA ILE A 478 -21.19 -11.06 13.10
C ILE A 478 -21.93 -9.77 13.52
N ALA A 479 -23.14 -9.52 13.02
CA ALA A 479 -23.92 -8.31 13.37
C ALA A 479 -24.44 -8.28 14.84
N GLU A 480 -23.88 -9.08 15.76
CA GLU A 480 -24.23 -9.18 17.18
C GLU A 480 -22.99 -9.14 18.10
N ASP A 481 -23.21 -9.16 19.42
CA ASP A 481 -22.27 -8.80 20.49
C ASP A 481 -20.87 -9.42 20.36
N LYS A 482 -19.83 -8.56 20.35
CA LYS A 482 -18.44 -8.88 20.00
C LYS A 482 -17.82 -9.92 20.94
N ILE A 483 -18.21 -9.92 22.22
CA ILE A 483 -17.61 -10.75 23.27
C ILE A 483 -17.97 -12.23 23.06
N GLU A 484 -19.22 -12.52 22.74
CA GLU A 484 -19.68 -13.92 22.57
C GLU A 484 -19.05 -14.58 21.34
N VAL A 485 -18.85 -13.80 20.27
CA VAL A 485 -18.09 -14.24 19.11
C VAL A 485 -16.67 -14.58 19.51
N ILE A 486 -15.99 -13.69 20.23
CA ILE A 486 -14.59 -13.91 20.60
C ILE A 486 -14.42 -15.16 21.51
N CYS A 487 -15.30 -15.38 22.48
CA CYS A 487 -15.27 -16.59 23.30
C CYS A 487 -15.45 -17.87 22.46
N ARG A 488 -16.38 -17.84 21.48
CA ARG A 488 -16.56 -18.94 20.52
C ARG A 488 -15.30 -19.13 19.66
N LEU A 489 -14.69 -18.05 19.16
CA LEU A 489 -13.42 -18.08 18.41
C LEU A 489 -12.32 -18.81 19.19
N VAL A 490 -12.17 -18.54 20.49
CA VAL A 490 -11.16 -19.21 21.33
C VAL A 490 -11.40 -20.72 21.42
N ILE A 491 -12.64 -21.14 21.69
CA ILE A 491 -13.01 -22.58 21.78
C ILE A 491 -12.75 -23.30 20.45
N ILE A 492 -13.06 -22.66 19.32
CA ILE A 492 -12.81 -23.22 17.99
C ILE A 492 -11.32 -23.36 17.72
N LEU A 493 -10.53 -22.34 18.09
CA LEU A 493 -9.08 -22.35 17.93
C LEU A 493 -8.43 -23.45 18.77
N GLU A 494 -8.91 -23.70 20.00
CA GLU A 494 -8.44 -24.79 20.85
C GLU A 494 -8.74 -26.18 20.27
N LYS A 495 -9.97 -26.39 19.77
CA LYS A 495 -10.33 -27.64 19.07
C LYS A 495 -9.45 -27.86 17.83
N LEU A 496 -9.22 -26.81 17.05
CA LEU A 496 -8.33 -26.82 15.90
C LEU A 496 -6.89 -27.16 16.28
N PHE A 497 -6.38 -26.63 17.39
CA PHE A 497 -5.06 -26.94 17.90
C PHE A 497 -4.91 -28.43 18.23
N GLN A 498 -5.93 -29.03 18.85
CA GLN A 498 -5.96 -30.46 19.18
C GLN A 498 -6.07 -31.34 17.94
N GLU A 499 -6.90 -30.98 16.96
CA GLU A 499 -7.01 -31.72 15.70
C GLU A 499 -5.73 -31.63 14.85
N LEU A 500 -5.09 -30.46 14.82
CA LEU A 500 -3.77 -30.29 14.20
C LEU A 500 -2.67 -31.11 14.87
N ASP A 501 -2.82 -31.45 16.15
CA ASP A 501 -1.90 -32.34 16.84
C ASP A 501 -1.98 -33.79 16.37
N ASN A 502 -3.16 -34.19 15.90
CA ASN A 502 -3.45 -35.53 15.39
C ASN A 502 -3.08 -35.70 13.91
N LEU A 503 -2.84 -34.61 13.19
CA LEU A 503 -2.50 -34.61 11.76
C LEU A 503 -0.97 -34.68 11.54
N ARG A 504 -0.51 -35.60 10.68
CA ARG A 504 0.91 -35.79 10.33
C ARG A 504 1.38 -34.76 9.28
N TRP A 505 1.46 -33.50 9.66
CA TRP A 505 1.89 -32.40 8.78
C TRP A 505 3.18 -31.76 9.31
N GLY A 506 4.09 -31.39 8.40
CA GLY A 506 5.46 -30.93 8.68
C GLY A 506 5.55 -29.46 9.09
N ASN A 507 6.44 -28.69 8.47
CA ASN A 507 6.68 -27.26 8.80
C ASN A 507 5.44 -26.36 8.60
N GLU A 508 4.50 -26.79 7.76
CA GLU A 508 3.25 -26.10 7.46
C GLU A 508 2.31 -26.11 8.68
N ARG A 509 2.32 -27.20 9.47
CA ARG A 509 1.60 -27.30 10.74
C ARG A 509 2.09 -26.24 11.72
N ASP A 510 3.39 -26.01 11.81
CA ASP A 510 3.95 -24.99 12.70
C ASP A 510 3.57 -23.58 12.26
N GLN A 511 3.46 -23.32 10.95
CA GLN A 511 2.99 -22.04 10.44
C GLN A 511 1.50 -21.82 10.74
N ILE A 512 0.66 -22.83 10.51
CA ILE A 512 -0.76 -22.80 10.85
C ILE A 512 -0.94 -22.60 12.36
N ARG A 513 -0.20 -23.33 13.21
CA ARG A 513 -0.19 -23.16 14.67
C ARG A 513 0.22 -21.77 15.09
N ARG A 514 1.27 -21.19 14.49
CA ARG A 514 1.69 -19.82 14.77
C ARG A 514 0.59 -18.81 14.43
N ASN A 515 -0.13 -19.01 13.32
CA ASN A 515 -1.24 -18.15 12.93
C ASN A 515 -2.49 -18.35 13.80
N LEU A 516 -2.82 -19.58 14.19
CA LEU A 516 -3.91 -19.87 15.13
C LEU A 516 -3.62 -19.30 16.52
N ALA A 517 -2.40 -19.45 17.03
CA ALA A 517 -1.98 -18.82 18.29
C ALA A 517 -2.01 -17.29 18.21
N TYR A 518 -1.69 -16.75 17.04
CA TYR A 518 -1.79 -15.31 16.75
C TYR A 518 -3.25 -14.83 16.86
N TRP A 519 -4.18 -15.48 16.15
CA TRP A 519 -5.61 -15.15 16.19
C TRP A 519 -6.23 -15.39 17.58
N ALA A 520 -5.84 -16.46 18.27
CA ALA A 520 -6.32 -16.74 19.63
C ALA A 520 -5.94 -15.63 20.61
N ARG A 521 -4.70 -15.14 20.53
CA ARG A 521 -4.23 -14.03 21.37
C ARG A 521 -4.83 -12.69 20.97
N LEU A 522 -5.11 -12.46 19.69
CA LEU A 522 -5.82 -11.27 19.20
C LEU A 522 -7.24 -11.23 19.76
N SER A 523 -7.93 -12.36 19.69
CA SER A 523 -9.25 -12.62 20.28
C SER A 523 -9.22 -12.39 21.80
N LEU A 524 -8.36 -13.10 22.53
CA LEU A 524 -8.21 -12.95 23.99
C LEU A 524 -7.80 -11.53 24.43
N GLY A 525 -7.01 -10.82 23.61
CA GLY A 525 -6.61 -9.44 23.87
C GLY A 525 -7.79 -8.46 23.86
N ARG A 526 -8.78 -8.69 22.98
CA ARG A 526 -10.03 -7.91 22.95
C ARG A 526 -10.95 -8.21 24.14
N LEU A 527 -11.02 -9.48 24.58
CA LEU A 527 -11.76 -9.84 25.81
C LEU A 527 -11.20 -9.14 27.06
N ARG A 528 -9.88 -8.97 27.14
CA ARG A 528 -9.21 -8.33 28.30
C ARG A 528 -9.44 -6.83 28.40
N GLU A 529 -9.82 -6.15 27.32
CA GLU A 529 -10.18 -4.72 27.37
C GLU A 529 -11.64 -4.51 27.79
N ASP A 530 -12.52 -5.50 27.59
CA ASP A 530 -13.96 -5.39 27.81
C ASP A 530 -14.50 -6.23 29.01
N VAL A 531 -13.68 -7.09 29.64
CA VAL A 531 -14.11 -7.97 30.75
C VAL A 531 -13.16 -7.86 31.97
N PRO A 532 -13.68 -7.70 33.21
CA PRO A 532 -12.85 -7.69 34.42
C PRO A 532 -12.03 -8.96 34.59
N LEU A 533 -10.80 -8.82 35.10
CA LEU A 533 -9.82 -9.90 35.35
C LEU A 533 -10.32 -11.10 36.18
N SER A 534 -11.47 -11.01 36.84
CA SER A 534 -12.06 -12.13 37.58
C SER A 534 -12.74 -13.16 36.67
N ASP A 535 -13.11 -12.76 35.45
CA ASP A 535 -13.96 -13.54 34.55
C ASP A 535 -13.25 -13.95 33.24
N ALA A 536 -11.98 -13.53 33.05
CA ALA A 536 -11.10 -13.86 31.92
C ALA A 536 -9.95 -14.78 32.33
#